data_AF-A0A6J1PRS2-F1
#
_entry.id   AF-A0A6J1PRS2-F1
#
_cell.length_a   1.000
_cell.length_b   1.000
_cell.length_c   1.000
_cell.angle_alpha   90.00
_cell.angle_beta   90.00
_cell.angle_gamma   90.00
#
_symmetry.space_group_name_H-M   'P 1'
#
loop_
_entity.id
_entity.type
_entity.pdbx_description
1 polymer ?
#
loop_
_entity_poly.entity_id
_entity_poly.type
_entity_poly.pdbx_seq_one_letter_code
_entity_poly.pdbx_strand_id
1 'polypeptide(L)'
;CQKYLALLESERNYDAKMSLSAILNRDFDWWESRISDAFNPIRQQEYALEIFSDTSLTGWGAACNGETTYGAWDELERKKHINYLELVAAFYALQCFAARRYDCEILLRIDNTTAVAYINQMGGIQYPHLNGITRKIWQWCKQRSLWITASYISSQENAEADQGSRIINVDTEWELAHWAFQAVIRRFGVPKIDLFATRNNKKCEKFCSWHRDPEAVCVDAFTIKWTKLKFYAFPPFALILRILRKIQIDQAQGVLIENPPSVSGKNDVSGRDIVRQNFRRLEDWAKFSVVRNFDMFAPQISQIVEWLTVIYKAGASYGTLNTGRSALSWICGDRVGKIPIISRFLKSVFNKKPTKAKYERIYDLEPVLKELEKLYPLEDFSLQDLTDKLVVLLAIVTAHRKQTLSLIKISNIREISNGYEIEIPDRIKTTRPGSCQPSLTLPTFRGNPKLCVATTLKRYLAVTKNLRESIDSLFITTRKPFKAAAKDTISRWIRAFLGKCGIGESYGPHSIRHAATSAAFKKVVNIAVIKRLAGWSEKSTVFDRFYNRPIVKENSTFAEAILA
;
A
#
# COMPACT_ATOMS: atom_id res chain seq x y z
N CYS A 1 -34.08 33.42 -22.18
CA CYS A 1 -35.23 33.83 -21.36
C CYS A 1 -35.44 35.34 -21.30
N GLN A 2 -34.52 36.15 -20.75
CA GLN A 2 -34.79 37.59 -20.51
C GLN A 2 -35.17 38.43 -21.74
N LYS A 3 -34.49 38.26 -22.89
CA LYS A 3 -34.87 38.96 -24.14
C LYS A 3 -36.26 38.57 -24.63
N TYR A 4 -36.63 37.29 -24.50
CA TYR A 4 -37.93 36.78 -24.91
C TYR A 4 -39.05 37.25 -23.97
N LEU A 5 -38.79 37.26 -22.66
CA LEU A 5 -39.74 37.79 -21.67
C LEU A 5 -39.93 39.30 -21.84
N ALA A 6 -38.85 40.07 -22.04
CA ALA A 6 -38.94 41.49 -22.33
C ALA A 6 -39.70 41.78 -23.64
N LEU A 7 -39.54 40.92 -24.65
CA LEU A 7 -40.28 41.02 -25.91
C LEU A 7 -41.77 40.68 -25.74
N LEU A 8 -42.11 39.76 -24.83
CA LEU A 8 -43.51 39.48 -24.49
C LEU A 8 -44.14 40.64 -23.70
N GLU A 9 -43.39 41.23 -22.75
CA GLU A 9 -43.81 42.42 -22.00
C GLU A 9 -43.94 43.66 -22.89
N SER A 10 -43.18 43.75 -23.98
CA SER A 10 -43.26 44.83 -24.97
C SER A 10 -44.24 44.56 -26.12
N GLU A 11 -45.14 43.59 -25.98
CA GLU A 11 -46.13 43.23 -27.02
C GLU A 11 -45.51 42.90 -28.38
N ARG A 12 -44.35 42.24 -28.38
CA ARG A 12 -43.54 41.92 -29.57
C ARG A 12 -42.98 43.15 -30.31
N ASN A 13 -42.91 44.30 -29.65
CA ASN A 13 -42.16 45.45 -30.16
C ASN A 13 -40.65 45.20 -30.02
N TYR A 14 -39.98 44.99 -31.15
CA TYR A 14 -38.54 44.74 -31.23
C TYR A 14 -37.68 45.98 -30.95
N ASP A 15 -38.25 47.19 -31.06
CA ASP A 15 -37.56 48.46 -30.81
C ASP A 15 -37.70 48.92 -29.34
N ALA A 16 -38.49 48.21 -28.54
CA ALA A 16 -38.66 48.53 -27.13
C ALA A 16 -37.34 48.36 -26.37
N LYS A 17 -36.99 49.39 -25.57
CA LYS A 17 -35.79 49.36 -24.74
C LYS A 17 -35.97 48.34 -23.62
N MET A 18 -34.97 47.49 -23.41
CA MET A 18 -34.91 46.58 -22.28
C MET A 18 -33.74 46.92 -21.36
N SER A 19 -33.95 46.77 -20.06
CA SER A 19 -32.87 46.83 -19.08
C SER A 19 -32.12 45.51 -19.06
N LEU A 20 -30.82 45.56 -19.34
CA LEU A 20 -29.94 44.39 -19.24
C LEU A 20 -29.42 44.23 -17.80
N SER A 21 -29.14 42.99 -17.40
CA SER A 21 -28.58 42.72 -16.09
C SER A 21 -27.18 43.32 -15.95
N ALA A 22 -26.92 43.99 -14.82
CA ALA A 22 -25.60 44.53 -14.49
C ALA A 22 -24.47 43.48 -14.47
N ILE A 23 -24.81 42.17 -14.38
CA ILE A 23 -23.84 41.08 -14.55
C ILE A 23 -23.14 41.12 -15.92
N LEU A 24 -23.81 41.63 -16.95
CA LEU A 24 -23.27 41.71 -18.32
C LEU A 24 -22.28 42.86 -18.51
N ASN A 25 -22.23 43.83 -17.59
CA ASN A 25 -21.32 44.98 -17.73
C ASN A 25 -19.88 44.54 -17.93
N ARG A 26 -19.42 43.53 -17.17
CA ARG A 26 -18.07 42.97 -17.33
C ARG A 26 -17.79 42.38 -18.72
N ASP A 27 -18.81 41.80 -19.35
CA ASP A 27 -18.68 41.22 -20.69
C ASP A 27 -18.70 42.35 -21.74
N PHE A 28 -19.49 43.42 -21.54
CA PHE A 28 -19.47 44.62 -22.39
C PHE A 28 -18.14 45.39 -22.29
N ASP A 29 -17.64 45.64 -21.07
CA ASP A 29 -16.32 46.25 -20.85
C ASP A 29 -15.21 45.44 -21.54
N TRP A 30 -15.34 44.10 -21.51
CA TRP A 30 -14.40 43.23 -22.18
C TRP A 30 -14.46 43.39 -23.71
N TRP A 31 -15.65 43.43 -24.30
CA TRP A 31 -15.81 43.66 -25.73
C TRP A 31 -15.31 45.04 -26.13
N GLU A 32 -15.72 46.11 -25.45
CA GLU A 32 -15.27 47.47 -25.74
C GLU A 32 -13.74 47.59 -25.70
N SER A 33 -13.10 46.98 -24.70
CA SER A 33 -11.64 47.01 -24.56
C SER A 33 -10.86 46.10 -25.51
N ARG A 34 -11.51 45.20 -26.26
CA ARG A 34 -10.84 44.19 -27.09
C ARG A 34 -11.33 44.07 -28.52
N ILE A 35 -12.48 44.64 -28.88
CA ILE A 35 -13.10 44.43 -30.19
C ILE A 35 -12.21 44.90 -31.34
N SER A 36 -11.42 45.96 -31.13
CA SER A 36 -10.51 46.53 -32.13
C SER A 36 -9.25 45.69 -32.37
N ASP A 37 -8.79 44.95 -31.35
CA ASP A 37 -7.50 44.24 -31.36
C ASP A 37 -7.63 42.72 -31.32
N ALA A 38 -8.85 42.20 -31.13
CA ALA A 38 -9.10 40.77 -31.05
C ALA A 38 -9.02 40.12 -32.44
N PHE A 39 -8.13 39.13 -32.57
CA PHE A 39 -8.04 38.28 -33.76
C PHE A 39 -8.22 36.81 -33.37
N ASN A 40 -8.89 36.05 -34.23
CA ASN A 40 -9.09 34.60 -34.06
C ASN A 40 -8.50 33.88 -35.28
N PRO A 41 -7.25 33.37 -35.20
CA PRO A 41 -6.64 32.70 -36.32
C PRO A 41 -7.42 31.42 -36.68
N ILE A 42 -7.44 31.10 -37.97
CA ILE A 42 -8.01 29.84 -38.46
C ILE A 42 -7.20 28.69 -37.86
N ARG A 43 -7.90 27.74 -37.24
CA ARG A 43 -7.30 26.62 -36.52
C ARG A 43 -6.80 25.58 -37.50
N GLN A 44 -5.58 25.09 -37.27
CA GLN A 44 -4.92 24.12 -38.14
C GLN A 44 -5.20 22.68 -37.70
N GLN A 45 -5.81 22.48 -36.52
CA GLN A 45 -6.03 21.17 -35.89
C GLN A 45 -4.72 20.40 -35.62
N GLU A 46 -3.60 21.12 -35.53
CA GLU A 46 -2.33 20.58 -35.08
C GLU A 46 -2.25 20.67 -33.55
N TYR A 47 -2.64 19.58 -32.89
CA TYR A 47 -2.70 19.53 -31.43
C TYR A 47 -1.33 19.26 -30.81
N ALA A 48 -0.88 20.18 -29.96
CA ALA A 48 0.37 20.04 -29.23
C ALA A 48 0.29 19.00 -28.08
N LEU A 49 -0.93 18.71 -27.62
CA LEU A 49 -1.25 17.68 -26.62
C LEU A 49 -2.62 17.06 -26.92
N GLU A 50 -2.70 15.75 -26.73
CA GLU A 50 -3.96 15.01 -26.62
C GLU A 50 -4.11 14.53 -25.16
N ILE A 51 -5.18 14.98 -24.50
CA ILE A 51 -5.43 14.72 -23.08
C ILE A 51 -6.76 14.00 -22.95
N PHE A 52 -6.73 12.88 -22.23
CA PHE A 52 -7.88 12.07 -21.88
C PHE A 52 -8.31 12.41 -20.47
N SER A 53 -9.61 12.55 -20.23
CA SER A 53 -10.16 12.75 -18.89
C SER A 53 -11.36 11.87 -18.66
N ASP A 54 -11.57 11.51 -17.40
CA ASP A 54 -12.72 10.72 -16.95
C ASP A 54 -13.09 11.11 -15.51
N THR A 55 -14.35 10.88 -15.15
CA THR A 55 -14.83 11.06 -13.78
C THR A 55 -15.66 9.88 -13.31
N SER A 56 -15.56 9.62 -12.01
CA SER A 56 -16.47 8.76 -11.26
C SER A 56 -17.16 9.54 -10.15
N LEU A 57 -18.02 8.88 -9.37
CA LEU A 57 -18.59 9.46 -8.14
C LEU A 57 -17.57 9.64 -7.00
N THR A 58 -16.36 9.09 -7.16
CA THR A 58 -15.33 9.07 -6.12
C THR A 58 -14.11 9.93 -6.45
N GLY A 59 -13.80 10.13 -7.72
CA GLY A 59 -12.65 10.92 -8.15
C GLY A 59 -12.63 11.18 -9.65
N TRP A 60 -11.53 11.77 -10.11
CA TRP A 60 -11.23 12.04 -11.50
C TRP A 60 -9.91 11.38 -11.91
N GLY A 61 -9.80 11.08 -13.20
CA GLY A 61 -8.59 10.56 -13.81
C GLY A 61 -8.28 11.28 -15.10
N ALA A 62 -7.01 11.33 -15.45
CA ALA A 62 -6.55 11.90 -16.71
C ALA A 62 -5.29 11.20 -17.22
N ALA A 63 -5.14 11.13 -18.54
CA ALA A 63 -3.98 10.57 -19.19
C ALA A 63 -3.49 11.46 -20.34
N CYS A 64 -2.19 11.50 -20.56
CA CYS A 64 -1.58 12.24 -21.67
C CYS A 64 -0.17 11.71 -21.93
N ASN A 65 0.16 11.36 -23.18
CA ASN A 65 1.49 10.88 -23.60
C ASN A 65 2.05 9.73 -22.75
N GLY A 66 1.20 8.78 -22.32
CA GLY A 66 1.59 7.64 -21.49
C GLY A 66 1.84 7.98 -20.01
N GLU A 67 1.63 9.22 -19.59
CA GLU A 67 1.53 9.61 -18.18
C GLU A 67 0.07 9.64 -17.74
N THR A 68 -0.23 9.09 -16.57
CA THR A 68 -1.56 9.15 -15.94
C THR A 68 -1.51 9.95 -14.64
N THR A 69 -2.60 10.61 -14.30
CA THR A 69 -2.82 11.23 -13.00
C THR A 69 -4.26 11.09 -12.54
N TYR A 70 -4.51 11.23 -11.25
CA TYR A 70 -5.82 11.07 -10.65
C TYR A 70 -5.92 11.78 -9.30
N GLY A 71 -7.14 11.99 -8.83
CA GLY A 71 -7.41 12.56 -7.52
C GLY A 71 -8.83 12.27 -7.04
N ALA A 72 -9.03 12.29 -5.72
CA ALA A 72 -10.36 12.13 -5.13
C ALA A 72 -11.15 13.44 -5.14
N TRP A 73 -12.47 13.34 -5.26
CA TRP A 73 -13.38 14.46 -5.07
C TRP A 73 -13.53 14.81 -3.59
N ASP A 74 -13.60 16.09 -3.26
CA ASP A 74 -13.94 16.52 -1.91
C ASP A 74 -15.44 16.27 -1.59
N GLU A 75 -15.82 16.41 -0.32
CA GLU A 75 -17.19 16.10 0.14
C GLU A 75 -18.28 16.94 -0.54
N LEU A 76 -17.95 18.14 -1.03
CA LEU A 76 -18.89 19.03 -1.71
C LEU A 76 -18.97 18.69 -3.20
N GLU A 77 -17.84 18.36 -3.81
CA GLU A 77 -17.75 17.92 -5.21
C GLU A 77 -18.48 16.59 -5.42
N ARG A 78 -18.35 15.62 -4.51
CA ARG A 78 -19.05 14.34 -4.59
C ARG A 78 -20.58 14.44 -4.65
N LYS A 79 -21.14 15.58 -4.23
CA LYS A 79 -22.58 15.86 -4.28
C LYS A 79 -23.02 16.50 -5.59
N LYS A 80 -22.08 16.83 -6.50
CA LYS A 80 -22.38 17.45 -7.79
C LYS A 80 -22.79 16.40 -8.81
N HIS A 81 -23.56 16.85 -9.80
CA HIS A 81 -24.03 16.00 -10.89
C HIS A 81 -22.86 15.55 -11.78
N ILE A 82 -22.95 14.35 -12.38
CA ILE A 82 -21.86 13.77 -13.18
C ILE A 82 -21.40 14.70 -14.32
N ASN A 83 -22.33 15.28 -15.11
CA ASN A 83 -21.97 16.24 -16.17
C ASN A 83 -21.17 17.46 -15.67
N TYR A 84 -21.36 17.87 -14.42
CA TYR A 84 -20.53 18.93 -13.82
C TYR A 84 -19.14 18.41 -13.49
N LEU A 85 -19.05 17.20 -12.91
CA LEU A 85 -17.78 16.54 -12.60
C LEU A 85 -16.97 16.22 -13.85
N GLU A 86 -17.61 15.90 -14.97
CA GLU A 86 -16.97 15.72 -16.28
C GLU A 86 -16.22 16.97 -16.74
N LEU A 87 -16.87 18.13 -16.66
CA LEU A 87 -16.26 19.41 -17.00
C LEU A 87 -15.14 19.77 -16.02
N VAL A 88 -15.29 19.44 -14.73
CA VAL A 88 -14.23 19.64 -13.73
C VAL A 88 -13.04 18.71 -13.98
N ALA A 89 -13.26 17.44 -14.31
CA ALA A 89 -12.21 16.47 -14.62
C ALA A 89 -11.43 16.90 -15.87
N ALA A 90 -12.11 17.34 -16.93
CA ALA A 90 -11.46 17.92 -18.10
C ALA A 90 -10.63 19.17 -17.74
N PHE A 91 -11.15 20.02 -16.85
CA PHE A 91 -10.41 21.19 -16.39
C PHE A 91 -9.17 20.82 -15.58
N TYR A 92 -9.28 19.84 -14.69
CA TYR A 92 -8.15 19.34 -13.90
C TYR A 92 -7.10 18.69 -14.78
N ALA A 93 -7.51 17.93 -15.80
CA ALA A 93 -6.62 17.36 -16.79
C ALA A 93 -5.81 18.45 -17.53
N LEU A 94 -6.46 19.54 -17.94
CA LEU A 94 -5.79 20.73 -18.49
C LEU A 94 -4.80 21.34 -17.51
N GLN A 95 -5.18 21.54 -16.25
CA GLN A 95 -4.27 22.10 -15.24
C GLN A 95 -3.08 21.18 -14.97
N CYS A 96 -3.24 19.86 -15.03
CA CYS A 96 -2.16 18.90 -14.81
C CYS A 96 -1.16 18.82 -15.96
N PHE A 97 -1.63 18.80 -17.20
CA PHE A 97 -0.78 18.54 -18.37
C PHE A 97 -0.42 19.82 -19.16
N ALA A 98 -1.28 20.83 -19.13
CA ALA A 98 -1.14 22.06 -19.91
C ALA A 98 -0.81 23.32 -19.09
N ALA A 99 -0.60 23.23 -17.77
CA ALA A 99 -0.32 24.41 -16.93
C ALA A 99 0.88 25.27 -17.38
N ARG A 100 1.86 24.66 -18.05
CA ARG A 100 3.07 25.32 -18.59
C ARG A 100 3.06 25.44 -20.13
N ARG A 101 1.91 25.22 -20.77
CA ARG A 101 1.74 25.39 -22.22
C ARG A 101 1.11 26.74 -22.51
N TYR A 102 1.55 27.34 -23.61
CA TYR A 102 1.09 28.63 -24.12
C TYR A 102 0.99 28.56 -25.64
N ASP A 103 0.11 29.38 -26.21
CA ASP A 103 0.03 29.66 -27.65
C ASP A 103 -0.08 28.38 -28.52
N CYS A 104 -0.93 27.42 -28.13
CA CYS A 104 -1.10 26.17 -28.86
C CYS A 104 -2.51 25.58 -28.78
N GLU A 105 -2.79 24.60 -29.66
CA GLU A 105 -4.03 23.85 -29.69
C GLU A 105 -3.92 22.55 -28.86
N ILE A 106 -4.99 22.18 -28.16
CA ILE A 106 -5.07 20.97 -27.32
C ILE A 106 -6.35 20.20 -27.64
N LEU A 107 -6.21 18.89 -27.82
CA LEU A 107 -7.33 17.97 -28.00
C LEU A 107 -7.69 17.33 -26.66
N LEU A 108 -8.96 17.43 -26.27
CA LEU A 108 -9.54 16.77 -25.10
C LEU A 108 -10.39 15.58 -25.54
N ARG A 109 -10.13 14.41 -24.96
CA ARG A 109 -10.91 13.17 -25.16
C ARG A 109 -11.76 12.92 -23.92
N ILE A 110 -13.07 12.94 -24.10
CA ILE A 110 -14.07 12.89 -23.02
C ILE A 110 -15.20 11.95 -23.44
N ASP A 111 -15.67 11.08 -22.56
CA ASP A 111 -16.72 10.10 -22.87
C ASP A 111 -18.15 10.61 -22.56
N ASN A 112 -18.26 11.86 -22.11
CA ASN A 112 -19.52 12.55 -21.89
C ASN A 112 -19.81 13.58 -22.99
N THR A 113 -20.84 13.31 -23.80
CA THR A 113 -21.24 14.17 -24.92
C THR A 113 -21.72 15.56 -24.48
N THR A 114 -22.30 15.68 -23.27
CA THR A 114 -22.71 16.99 -22.73
C THR A 114 -21.50 17.85 -22.44
N ALA A 115 -20.46 17.30 -21.80
CA ALA A 115 -19.22 18.01 -21.53
C ALA A 115 -18.51 18.43 -22.83
N VAL A 116 -18.46 17.54 -23.83
CA VAL A 116 -17.93 17.83 -25.18
C VAL A 116 -18.65 19.01 -25.81
N ALA A 117 -19.99 18.98 -25.82
CA ALA A 117 -20.80 20.06 -26.38
C ALA A 117 -20.56 21.39 -25.66
N TYR A 118 -20.56 21.39 -24.33
CA TYR A 118 -20.33 22.60 -23.54
C TYR A 118 -18.95 23.20 -23.78
N ILE A 119 -17.89 22.39 -23.84
CA ILE A 119 -16.53 22.88 -24.14
C ILE A 119 -16.47 23.51 -25.53
N ASN A 120 -16.93 22.79 -26.56
CA ASN A 120 -16.83 23.25 -27.95
C ASN A 120 -17.72 24.47 -28.23
N GLN A 121 -18.86 24.59 -27.56
CA GLN A 121 -19.77 25.74 -27.67
C GLN A 121 -19.41 26.89 -26.73
N MET A 122 -18.34 26.76 -25.95
CA MET A 122 -17.87 27.74 -24.96
C MET A 122 -18.91 28.10 -23.89
N GLY A 123 -19.88 27.22 -23.65
CA GLY A 123 -20.94 27.42 -22.68
C GLY A 123 -22.26 26.83 -23.13
N GLY A 124 -23.30 27.10 -22.33
CA GLY A 124 -24.66 26.69 -22.63
C GLY A 124 -25.67 27.50 -21.82
N ILE A 125 -26.89 27.63 -22.35
CA ILE A 125 -27.94 28.45 -21.74
C ILE A 125 -28.82 27.69 -20.74
N GLN A 126 -28.84 26.36 -20.83
CA GLN A 126 -29.79 25.52 -20.11
C GLN A 126 -29.42 25.36 -18.63
N TYR A 127 -28.14 25.12 -18.33
CA TYR A 127 -27.66 24.85 -16.99
C TYR A 127 -26.60 25.88 -16.56
N PRO A 128 -26.96 26.87 -15.72
CA PRO A 128 -26.04 27.94 -15.29
C PRO A 128 -24.78 27.43 -14.59
N HIS A 129 -24.88 26.33 -13.83
CA HIS A 129 -23.74 25.75 -13.12
C HIS A 129 -22.72 25.09 -14.07
N LEU A 130 -23.18 24.43 -15.15
CA LEU A 130 -22.31 23.90 -16.20
C LEU A 130 -21.67 25.04 -16.99
N ASN A 131 -22.44 26.07 -17.33
CA ASN A 131 -21.92 27.26 -17.98
C ASN A 131 -20.84 27.96 -17.12
N GLY A 132 -21.04 27.99 -15.81
CA GLY A 132 -20.08 28.55 -14.86
C GLY A 132 -18.71 27.86 -14.90
N ILE A 133 -18.66 26.53 -14.93
CA ILE A 133 -17.39 25.80 -15.03
C ILE A 133 -16.78 25.93 -16.43
N THR A 134 -17.58 25.87 -17.50
CA THR A 134 -17.10 26.08 -18.88
C THR A 134 -16.47 27.46 -19.06
N ARG A 135 -17.08 28.52 -18.50
CA ARG A 135 -16.49 29.87 -18.49
C ARG A 135 -15.13 29.89 -17.78
N LYS A 136 -14.98 29.18 -16.65
CA LYS A 136 -13.69 29.07 -15.94
C LYS A 136 -12.63 28.38 -16.80
N ILE A 137 -12.98 27.29 -17.49
CA ILE A 137 -12.08 26.57 -18.40
C ILE A 137 -11.56 27.54 -19.47
N TRP A 138 -12.46 28.20 -20.20
CA TRP A 138 -12.06 29.11 -21.29
C TRP A 138 -11.34 30.37 -20.80
N GLN A 139 -11.68 30.91 -19.62
CA GLN A 139 -10.91 31.99 -19.01
C GLN A 139 -9.48 31.56 -18.68
N TRP A 140 -9.29 30.36 -18.16
CA TRP A 140 -7.98 29.81 -17.86
C TRP A 140 -7.16 29.55 -19.13
N CYS A 141 -7.78 29.01 -20.19
CA CYS A 141 -7.17 28.81 -21.50
C CYS A 141 -6.76 30.14 -22.13
N LYS A 142 -7.64 31.15 -22.07
CA LYS A 142 -7.40 32.49 -22.60
C LYS A 142 -6.18 33.17 -21.99
N GLN A 143 -5.95 33.04 -20.68
CA GLN A 143 -4.77 33.59 -20.01
C GLN A 143 -3.45 33.01 -20.54
N ARG A 144 -3.51 31.88 -21.26
CA ARG A 144 -2.37 31.15 -21.81
C ARG A 144 -2.40 31.09 -23.33
N SER A 145 -3.33 31.79 -23.98
CA SER A 145 -3.57 31.69 -25.43
C SER A 145 -3.77 30.23 -25.90
N LEU A 146 -4.38 29.38 -25.07
CA LEU A 146 -4.67 27.99 -25.44
C LEU A 146 -6.00 27.90 -26.16
N TRP A 147 -6.03 27.12 -27.24
CA TRP A 147 -7.27 26.74 -27.92
C TRP A 147 -7.56 25.26 -27.66
N ILE A 148 -8.74 24.95 -27.12
CA ILE A 148 -9.11 23.57 -26.79
C ILE A 148 -10.20 23.08 -27.74
N THR A 149 -10.11 21.81 -28.16
CA THR A 149 -11.16 21.09 -28.90
C THR A 149 -11.51 19.84 -28.12
N ALA A 150 -12.78 19.61 -27.81
CA ALA A 150 -13.24 18.38 -27.19
C ALA A 150 -13.78 17.41 -28.26
N SER A 151 -13.38 16.15 -28.18
CA SER A 151 -13.89 15.05 -28.99
C SER A 151 -14.40 13.94 -28.09
N TYR A 152 -15.51 13.34 -28.49
CA TYR A 152 -16.01 12.12 -27.87
C TYR A 152 -15.01 10.97 -28.04
N ILE A 153 -14.91 10.11 -27.02
CA ILE A 153 -14.25 8.81 -27.06
C ILE A 153 -15.14 7.79 -26.34
N SER A 154 -15.10 6.52 -26.75
CA SER A 154 -15.84 5.47 -26.03
C SER A 154 -15.18 5.16 -24.68
N SER A 155 -15.96 4.83 -23.65
CA SER A 155 -15.41 4.51 -22.32
C SER A 155 -14.47 3.28 -22.36
N GLN A 156 -14.65 2.36 -23.32
CA GLN A 156 -13.75 1.21 -23.51
C GLN A 156 -12.34 1.64 -23.95
N GLU A 157 -12.24 2.69 -24.77
CA GLU A 157 -10.99 3.24 -25.26
C GLU A 157 -10.38 4.25 -24.26
N ASN A 158 -11.16 4.76 -23.31
CA ASN A 158 -10.73 5.69 -22.26
C ASN A 158 -10.21 4.98 -20.98
N ALA A 159 -9.67 3.77 -21.10
CA ALA A 159 -9.39 2.88 -19.97
C ALA A 159 -8.39 3.46 -18.95
N GLU A 160 -7.39 4.23 -19.39
CA GLU A 160 -6.38 4.80 -18.48
C GLU A 160 -6.96 5.89 -17.57
N ALA A 161 -7.78 6.78 -18.14
CA ALA A 161 -8.45 7.83 -17.37
C ALA A 161 -9.55 7.24 -16.47
N ASP A 162 -10.34 6.28 -16.97
CA ASP A 162 -11.36 5.56 -16.17
C ASP A 162 -10.76 4.79 -15.00
N GLN A 163 -9.63 4.13 -15.21
CA GLN A 163 -8.91 3.48 -14.12
C GLN A 163 -8.49 4.53 -13.07
N GLY A 164 -7.94 5.67 -13.51
CA GLY A 164 -7.55 6.78 -12.66
C GLY A 164 -8.70 7.31 -11.80
N SER A 165 -9.87 7.53 -12.40
CA SER A 165 -11.05 8.11 -11.72
C SER A 165 -11.61 7.22 -10.61
N ARG A 166 -11.29 5.92 -10.62
CA ARG A 166 -11.74 4.91 -9.65
C ARG A 166 -10.70 4.57 -8.58
N ILE A 167 -9.48 5.09 -8.68
CA ILE A 167 -8.44 4.86 -7.67
C ILE A 167 -8.70 5.74 -6.45
N ILE A 168 -8.97 5.12 -5.30
CA ILE A 168 -9.04 5.80 -4.00
C ILE A 168 -7.92 5.27 -3.13
N ASN A 169 -6.89 6.09 -2.87
CA ASN A 169 -5.85 5.76 -1.91
C ASN A 169 -6.04 6.56 -0.60
N VAL A 170 -7.07 6.18 0.16
CA VAL A 170 -7.42 6.80 1.46
C VAL A 170 -6.21 6.80 2.41
N ASP A 171 -5.37 5.77 2.33
CA ASP A 171 -4.21 5.60 3.21
C ASP A 171 -3.09 6.64 2.97
N THR A 172 -3.14 7.45 1.91
CA THR A 172 -2.16 8.51 1.63
C THR A 172 -2.67 9.93 1.80
N GLU A 173 -3.98 10.13 2.04
CA GLU A 173 -4.60 11.46 2.16
C GLU A 173 -4.71 11.95 3.62
N TRP A 174 -3.75 11.59 4.47
CA TRP A 174 -3.76 11.99 5.88
C TRP A 174 -3.50 13.49 6.00
N GLU A 175 -4.19 14.13 6.94
CA GLU A 175 -4.02 15.55 7.21
C GLU A 175 -3.96 15.87 8.70
N LEU A 176 -3.28 16.95 9.04
CA LEU A 176 -3.27 17.44 10.41
C LEU A 176 -4.62 18.10 10.72
N ALA A 177 -5.22 17.73 11.86
CA ALA A 177 -6.47 18.33 12.31
C ALA A 177 -6.37 19.86 12.37
N HIS A 178 -7.44 20.56 11.98
CA HIS A 178 -7.43 22.02 11.86
C HIS A 178 -6.96 22.72 13.14
N TRP A 179 -7.45 22.29 14.31
CA TRP A 179 -7.06 22.86 15.60
C TRP A 179 -5.55 22.72 15.87
N ALA A 180 -4.94 21.62 15.45
CA ALA A 180 -3.51 21.35 15.62
C ALA A 180 -2.69 22.21 14.65
N PHE A 181 -3.16 22.37 13.42
CA PHE A 181 -2.55 23.29 12.46
C PHE A 181 -2.63 24.75 12.95
N GLN A 182 -3.73 25.17 13.58
CA GLN A 182 -3.82 26.49 14.22
C GLN A 182 -2.83 26.65 15.39
N ALA A 183 -2.56 25.59 16.16
CA ALA A 183 -1.51 25.61 17.17
C ALA A 183 -0.11 25.79 16.55
N VAL A 184 0.15 25.13 15.42
CA VAL A 184 1.39 25.30 14.63
C VAL A 184 1.55 26.75 14.17
N ILE A 185 0.51 27.33 13.56
CA ILE A 185 0.54 28.73 13.10
C ILE A 185 0.83 29.68 14.24
N ARG A 186 0.16 29.52 15.39
CA ARG A 186 0.37 30.38 16.57
C ARG A 186 1.81 30.30 17.09
N ARG A 187 2.46 29.15 16.97
CA ARG A 187 3.81 28.93 17.50
C ARG A 187 4.93 29.33 16.54
N PHE A 188 4.77 29.03 15.25
CA PHE A 188 5.83 29.10 14.24
C PHE A 188 5.56 30.10 13.11
N GLY A 189 4.38 30.73 13.12
CA GLY A 189 3.92 31.64 12.07
C GLY A 189 3.22 30.93 10.91
N VAL A 190 2.65 31.70 9.99
CA VAL A 190 1.88 31.18 8.85
C VAL A 190 2.84 30.68 7.75
N PRO A 191 2.80 29.38 7.40
CA PRO A 191 3.57 28.84 6.28
C PRO A 191 3.06 29.37 4.93
N LYS A 192 3.94 29.43 3.94
CA LYS A 192 3.64 29.92 2.58
C LYS A 192 3.37 28.81 1.57
N ILE A 193 3.81 27.58 1.86
CA ILE A 193 3.64 26.43 0.99
C ILE A 193 3.54 25.14 1.80
N ASP A 194 2.66 24.25 1.38
CA ASP A 194 2.54 22.88 1.87
C ASP A 194 3.28 21.91 0.94
N LEU A 195 4.31 21.22 1.41
CA LEU A 195 5.19 20.43 0.54
C LEU A 195 4.71 19.01 0.25
N PHE A 196 3.76 18.49 1.02
CA PHE A 196 3.36 17.08 0.92
C PHE A 196 1.84 16.94 0.99
N ALA A 197 1.16 17.65 0.09
CA ALA A 197 -0.30 17.75 0.10
C ALA A 197 -0.91 17.55 -1.29
N THR A 198 -2.22 17.32 -1.31
CA THR A 198 -3.11 17.33 -2.46
C THR A 198 -4.05 18.53 -2.37
N ARG A 199 -4.86 18.79 -3.40
CA ARG A 199 -5.92 19.83 -3.32
C ARG A 199 -6.85 19.64 -2.12
N ASN A 200 -7.05 18.39 -1.69
CA ASN A 200 -8.02 18.01 -0.65
C ASN A 200 -7.51 18.28 0.76
N ASN A 201 -6.20 18.15 0.99
CA ASN A 201 -5.63 18.21 2.33
C ASN A 201 -4.62 19.35 2.56
N LYS A 202 -4.38 20.19 1.55
CA LYS A 202 -3.47 21.33 1.65
C LYS A 202 -3.83 22.22 2.84
N LYS A 203 -2.83 22.57 3.64
CA LYS A 203 -2.95 23.54 4.73
C LYS A 203 -2.51 24.96 4.34
N CYS A 204 -1.96 25.09 3.14
CA CYS A 204 -1.54 26.35 2.53
C CYS A 204 -2.24 26.54 1.19
N GLU A 205 -2.39 27.79 0.75
CA GLU A 205 -2.91 28.11 -0.59
C GLU A 205 -2.05 27.46 -1.70
N LYS A 206 -0.73 27.60 -1.57
CA LYS A 206 0.27 26.96 -2.42
C LYS A 206 0.64 25.60 -1.85
N PHE A 207 0.74 24.59 -2.71
CA PHE A 207 1.15 23.26 -2.30
C PHE A 207 1.94 22.54 -3.40
N CYS A 208 2.69 21.52 -3.00
CA CYS A 208 3.31 20.55 -3.88
C CYS A 208 2.74 19.17 -3.60
N SER A 209 2.46 18.44 -4.67
CA SER A 209 1.86 17.12 -4.66
C SER A 209 2.83 16.06 -5.16
N TRP A 210 2.57 14.80 -4.80
CA TRP A 210 3.41 13.68 -5.25
C TRP A 210 3.21 13.37 -6.74
N HIS A 211 1.98 13.47 -7.23
CA HIS A 211 1.59 13.36 -8.63
C HIS A 211 1.05 14.69 -9.15
N ARG A 212 0.81 14.80 -10.46
CA ARG A 212 0.19 16.01 -11.04
C ARG A 212 -1.18 16.22 -10.40
N ASP A 213 -1.34 17.30 -9.64
CA ASP A 213 -2.59 17.68 -9.00
C ASP A 213 -2.96 19.08 -9.53
N PRO A 214 -4.24 19.33 -9.90
CA PRO A 214 -4.68 20.67 -10.28
C PRO A 214 -4.26 21.72 -9.25
N GLU A 215 -3.81 22.88 -9.73
CA GLU A 215 -3.35 24.01 -8.90
C GLU A 215 -2.05 23.78 -8.10
N ALA A 216 -1.47 22.57 -8.14
CA ALA A 216 -0.19 22.33 -7.49
C ALA A 216 0.92 23.18 -8.11
N VAL A 217 1.76 23.78 -7.27
CA VAL A 217 2.91 24.59 -7.70
C VAL A 217 3.99 23.69 -8.32
N CYS A 218 4.15 22.48 -7.78
CA CYS A 218 5.15 21.53 -8.23
C CYS A 218 4.72 20.07 -8.00
N VAL A 219 5.27 19.19 -8.82
CA VAL A 219 5.19 17.73 -8.63
C VAL A 219 6.50 17.27 -8.00
N ASP A 220 6.41 16.44 -6.95
CA ASP A 220 7.50 16.00 -6.09
C ASP A 220 8.26 17.18 -5.45
N ALA A 221 7.95 17.48 -4.19
CA ALA A 221 8.61 18.56 -3.45
C ALA A 221 10.13 18.42 -3.36
N PHE A 222 10.71 17.23 -3.53
CA PHE A 222 12.17 17.08 -3.53
C PHE A 222 12.85 17.61 -4.80
N THR A 223 12.09 17.96 -5.84
CA THR A 223 12.61 18.49 -7.12
C THR A 223 12.86 20.00 -7.10
N ILE A 224 12.38 20.70 -6.07
CA ILE A 224 12.55 22.15 -5.92
C ILE A 224 13.54 22.50 -4.80
N LYS A 225 14.08 23.72 -4.83
CA LYS A 225 14.87 24.28 -3.72
C LYS A 225 13.93 24.78 -2.62
N TRP A 226 14.22 24.42 -1.38
CA TRP A 226 13.47 24.82 -0.18
C TRP A 226 14.07 26.03 0.52
N THR A 227 15.22 26.50 0.05
CA THR A 227 15.88 27.71 0.55
C THR A 227 14.90 28.88 0.51
N LYS A 228 14.69 29.54 1.66
CA LYS A 228 13.73 30.65 1.87
C LYS A 228 12.24 30.30 1.68
N LEU A 229 11.87 29.04 1.42
CA LEU A 229 10.47 28.62 1.48
C LEU A 229 10.10 28.46 2.95
N LYS A 230 9.26 29.36 3.49
CA LYS A 230 8.61 29.15 4.80
C LYS A 230 7.59 28.01 4.66
N PHE A 231 8.07 26.78 4.67
CA PHE A 231 7.25 25.63 4.32
C PHE A 231 6.59 24.97 5.54
N TYR A 232 5.49 24.28 5.27
CA TYR A 232 4.90 23.26 6.13
C TYR A 232 5.03 21.91 5.43
N ALA A 233 5.39 20.87 6.19
CA ALA A 233 5.52 19.52 5.69
C ALA A 233 4.88 18.54 6.67
N PHE A 234 3.86 17.81 6.21
CA PHE A 234 3.31 16.65 6.91
C PHE A 234 3.40 15.40 6.03
N PRO A 235 4.62 14.85 5.88
CA PRO A 235 4.90 13.78 4.94
C PRO A 235 4.50 12.39 5.46
N PRO A 236 4.39 11.39 4.58
CA PRO A 236 4.49 9.99 4.98
C PRO A 236 5.74 9.73 5.82
N PHE A 237 5.59 8.98 6.91
CA PHE A 237 6.64 8.74 7.90
C PHE A 237 7.95 8.19 7.30
N ALA A 238 7.87 7.38 6.23
CA ALA A 238 9.04 6.84 5.54
C ALA A 238 9.94 7.91 4.88
N LEU A 239 9.44 9.14 4.68
CA LEU A 239 10.17 10.23 4.03
C LEU A 239 10.89 11.16 5.02
N ILE A 240 10.63 11.06 6.33
CA ILE A 240 11.16 11.99 7.34
C ILE A 240 12.68 12.16 7.22
N LEU A 241 13.43 11.06 7.11
CA LEU A 241 14.90 11.14 7.02
C LEU A 241 15.40 11.81 5.72
N ARG A 242 14.71 11.57 4.60
CA ARG A 242 15.00 12.25 3.33
C ARG A 242 14.69 13.74 3.41
N ILE A 243 13.67 14.12 4.18
CA ILE A 243 13.26 15.51 4.42
C ILE A 243 14.28 16.23 5.30
N LEU A 244 14.69 15.63 6.42
CA LEU A 244 15.75 16.17 7.27
C LEU A 244 17.04 16.40 6.48
N ARG A 245 17.42 15.43 5.63
CA ARG A 245 18.53 15.60 4.68
C ARG A 245 18.30 16.79 3.73
N LYS A 246 17.10 16.92 3.14
CA LYS A 246 16.80 18.01 2.21
C LYS A 246 16.86 19.38 2.90
N ILE A 247 16.37 19.47 4.13
CA ILE A 247 16.46 20.68 4.98
C ILE A 247 17.92 21.09 5.19
N GLN A 248 18.79 20.13 5.50
CA GLN A 248 20.23 20.39 5.67
C GLN A 248 20.90 20.79 4.35
N ILE A 249 20.66 20.06 3.25
CA ILE A 249 21.28 20.36 1.96
C ILE A 249 20.88 21.77 1.47
N ASP A 250 19.61 22.12 1.58
CA ASP A 250 19.10 23.39 1.09
C ASP A 250 19.29 24.55 2.08
N GLN A 251 19.81 24.27 3.28
CA GLN A 251 19.86 25.20 4.41
C GLN A 251 18.49 25.87 4.63
N ALA A 252 17.44 25.05 4.61
CA ALA A 252 16.06 25.51 4.63
C ALA A 252 15.54 25.61 6.08
N GLN A 253 14.51 26.44 6.28
CA GLN A 253 13.79 26.55 7.54
C GLN A 253 12.29 26.42 7.29
N GLY A 254 11.63 25.53 8.02
CA GLY A 254 10.20 25.28 7.91
C GLY A 254 9.67 24.45 9.06
N VAL A 255 8.39 24.12 9.01
CA VAL A 255 7.72 23.26 10.00
C VAL A 255 7.59 21.86 9.43
N LEU A 256 8.17 20.88 10.13
CA LEU A 256 7.98 19.46 9.86
C LEU A 256 7.13 18.84 10.98
N ILE A 257 6.02 18.21 10.60
CA ILE A 257 5.19 17.44 11.52
C ILE A 257 5.60 15.98 11.44
N GLU A 258 6.06 15.44 12.57
CA GLU A 258 6.39 14.03 12.70
C GLU A 258 5.28 13.33 13.49
N ASN A 259 4.71 12.28 12.91
CA ASN A 259 3.84 11.34 13.63
C ASN A 259 4.57 10.00 13.76
N PRO A 260 5.39 9.80 14.81
CA PRO A 260 6.05 8.53 15.01
C PRO A 260 4.98 7.45 15.22
N PRO A 261 5.12 6.25 14.62
CA PRO A 261 4.19 5.17 14.86
C PRO A 261 4.14 4.89 16.36
N SER A 262 2.98 5.13 16.97
CA SER A 262 2.73 4.77 18.36
C SER A 262 3.06 3.29 18.53
N VAL A 263 3.99 3.01 19.45
CA VAL A 263 4.51 1.67 19.76
C VAL A 263 3.38 0.72 20.24
N SER A 264 2.18 1.24 20.50
CA SER A 264 1.07 0.59 21.19
C SER A 264 -0.04 -0.03 20.32
N GLY A 265 -0.16 0.26 19.01
CA GLY A 265 -1.25 -0.30 18.20
C GLY A 265 -0.99 -1.73 17.70
N LYS A 266 -1.77 -2.74 18.06
CA LYS A 266 -1.44 -4.16 17.84
C LYS A 266 -1.78 -4.77 16.47
N ASN A 267 -2.37 -4.05 15.52
CA ASN A 267 -3.12 -4.72 14.44
C ASN A 267 -2.63 -4.56 12.99
N ASP A 268 -1.38 -4.12 12.75
CA ASP A 268 -0.79 -4.30 11.40
C ASP A 268 0.67 -4.78 11.49
N VAL A 269 0.87 -6.07 11.20
CA VAL A 269 2.05 -6.84 11.62
C VAL A 269 3.08 -7.01 10.49
N SER A 270 2.75 -6.67 9.24
CA SER A 270 3.66 -6.91 8.10
C SER A 270 4.65 -5.76 7.87
N GLY A 271 4.16 -4.52 7.81
CA GLY A 271 5.00 -3.34 7.52
C GLY A 271 5.83 -2.88 8.72
N ARG A 272 5.28 -2.95 9.94
CA ARG A 272 5.95 -2.45 11.16
C ARG A 272 7.24 -3.18 11.49
N ASP A 273 7.31 -4.49 11.22
CA ASP A 273 8.53 -5.27 11.46
C ASP A 273 9.65 -4.87 10.48
N ILE A 274 9.32 -4.51 9.23
CA ILE A 274 10.28 -3.99 8.24
C ILE A 274 10.76 -2.59 8.67
N VAL A 275 9.83 -1.71 9.06
CA VAL A 275 10.14 -0.37 9.56
C VAL A 275 11.09 -0.45 10.76
N ARG A 276 10.78 -1.28 11.76
CA ARG A 276 11.64 -1.52 12.93
C ARG A 276 13.02 -2.06 12.57
N GLN A 277 13.09 -3.03 11.64
CA GLN A 277 14.37 -3.59 11.22
C GLN A 277 15.25 -2.56 10.49
N ASN A 278 14.66 -1.73 9.64
CA ASN A 278 15.36 -0.64 8.98
C ASN A 278 15.84 0.41 9.99
N PHE A 279 15.02 0.78 10.98
CA PHE A 279 15.45 1.72 12.04
C PHE A 279 16.65 1.25 12.83
N ARG A 280 16.67 -0.01 13.25
CA ARG A 280 17.85 -0.55 13.96
C ARG A 280 19.11 -0.41 13.11
N ARG A 281 19.02 -0.58 11.80
CA ARG A 281 20.16 -0.40 10.90
C ARG A 281 20.52 1.07 10.69
N LEU A 282 19.56 1.97 10.75
CA LEU A 282 19.80 3.41 10.73
C LEU A 282 20.45 3.88 12.04
N GLU A 283 20.07 3.32 13.18
CA GLU A 283 20.76 3.55 14.47
C GLU A 283 22.21 3.06 14.42
N ASP A 284 22.45 1.87 13.86
CA ASP A 284 23.81 1.34 13.65
C ASP A 284 24.62 2.26 12.72
N TRP A 285 24.01 2.76 11.64
CA TRP A 285 24.63 3.74 10.74
C TRP A 285 24.94 5.05 11.44
N ALA A 286 24.01 5.56 12.26
CA ALA A 286 24.20 6.80 13.01
C ALA A 286 25.37 6.67 14.00
N LYS A 287 25.42 5.58 14.77
CA LYS A 287 26.55 5.30 15.68
C LYS A 287 27.87 5.20 14.93
N PHE A 288 27.89 4.51 13.80
CA PHE A 288 29.08 4.40 12.96
C PHE A 288 29.53 5.76 12.42
N SER A 289 28.58 6.58 11.96
CA SER A 289 28.83 7.91 11.43
C SER A 289 29.43 8.83 12.49
N VAL A 290 28.90 8.80 13.72
CA VAL A 290 29.45 9.57 14.85
C VAL A 290 30.89 9.15 15.15
N VAL A 291 31.15 7.84 15.27
CA VAL A 291 32.50 7.32 15.56
C VAL A 291 33.51 7.66 14.47
N ARG A 292 33.07 7.75 13.21
CA ARG A 292 33.92 8.05 12.05
C ARG A 292 33.92 9.52 11.65
N ASN A 293 33.20 10.38 12.38
CA ASN A 293 32.99 11.79 12.03
C ASN A 293 32.45 11.98 10.60
N PHE A 294 31.48 11.15 10.20
CA PHE A 294 30.79 11.26 8.93
C PHE A 294 29.46 11.98 9.07
N ASP A 295 29.07 12.71 8.03
CA ASP A 295 27.71 13.23 7.90
C ASP A 295 26.74 12.07 7.66
N MET A 296 25.87 11.82 8.64
CA MET A 296 24.89 10.74 8.58
C MET A 296 23.84 10.93 7.47
N PHE A 297 23.55 12.17 7.06
CA PHE A 297 22.54 12.52 6.07
C PHE A 297 23.13 12.72 4.67
N ALA A 298 24.43 12.95 4.55
CA ALA A 298 25.15 13.03 3.27
C ALA A 298 26.21 11.92 3.10
N PRO A 299 25.83 10.63 3.20
CA PRO A 299 26.78 9.54 3.12
C PRO A 299 27.44 9.45 1.73
N GLN A 300 28.76 9.34 1.73
CA GLN A 300 29.54 9.02 0.54
C GLN A 300 29.52 7.51 0.26
N ILE A 301 29.67 7.15 -1.01
CA ILE A 301 29.66 5.75 -1.44
C ILE A 301 30.72 4.92 -0.70
N SER A 302 31.93 5.48 -0.53
CA SER A 302 33.03 4.85 0.21
C SER A 302 32.66 4.57 1.67
N GLN A 303 32.01 5.51 2.34
CA GLN A 303 31.57 5.39 3.74
C GLN A 303 30.50 4.32 3.91
N ILE A 304 29.56 4.21 2.96
CA ILE A 304 28.55 3.15 2.95
C ILE A 304 29.22 1.78 2.78
N VAL A 305 30.17 1.66 1.86
CA VAL A 305 30.91 0.41 1.64
C VAL A 305 31.78 0.06 2.87
N GLU A 306 32.40 1.05 3.52
CA GLU A 306 33.15 0.85 4.76
C GLU A 306 32.25 0.30 5.87
N TRP A 307 31.09 0.93 6.09
CA TRP A 307 30.12 0.48 7.09
C TRP A 307 29.60 -0.94 6.81
N LEU A 308 29.21 -1.23 5.56
CA LEU A 308 28.80 -2.57 5.17
C LEU A 308 29.94 -3.59 5.35
N THR A 309 31.19 -3.18 5.14
CA THR A 309 32.37 -4.02 5.37
C THR A 309 32.57 -4.32 6.85
N VAL A 310 32.39 -3.33 7.74
CA VAL A 310 32.45 -3.53 9.19
C VAL A 310 31.38 -4.52 9.64
N ILE A 311 30.14 -4.33 9.17
CA ILE A 311 29.03 -5.25 9.49
C ILE A 311 29.30 -6.66 8.95
N TYR A 312 29.86 -6.77 7.74
CA TYR A 312 30.25 -8.06 7.16
C TYR A 312 31.36 -8.75 7.97
N LYS A 313 32.40 -8.02 8.37
CA LYS A 313 33.49 -8.53 9.20
C LYS A 313 33.02 -8.98 10.60
N ALA A 314 31.96 -8.37 11.11
CA ALA A 314 31.26 -8.83 12.33
C ALA A 314 30.40 -10.10 12.12
N GLY A 315 30.45 -10.72 10.94
CA GLY A 315 29.80 -12.02 10.65
C GLY A 315 28.41 -11.92 10.03
N ALA A 316 27.94 -10.72 9.69
CA ALA A 316 26.59 -10.52 9.15
C ALA A 316 26.32 -11.30 7.85
N SER A 317 25.07 -11.74 7.69
CA SER A 317 24.62 -12.42 6.47
C SER A 317 24.34 -11.42 5.33
N TYR A 318 24.29 -11.92 4.09
CA TYR A 318 23.82 -11.16 2.94
C TYR A 318 22.47 -10.46 3.21
N GLY A 319 21.52 -11.17 3.82
CA GLY A 319 20.20 -10.62 4.15
C GLY A 319 20.30 -9.41 5.08
N THR A 320 21.13 -9.49 6.11
CA THR A 320 21.37 -8.40 7.08
C THR A 320 21.96 -7.17 6.39
N LEU A 321 22.97 -7.37 5.54
CA LEU A 321 23.61 -6.27 4.80
C LEU A 321 22.66 -5.64 3.79
N ASN A 322 21.84 -6.45 3.12
CA ASN A 322 20.83 -5.95 2.19
C ASN A 322 19.74 -5.15 2.92
N THR A 323 19.37 -5.53 4.15
CA THR A 323 18.51 -4.70 5.02
C THR A 323 19.19 -3.37 5.35
N GLY A 324 20.48 -3.38 5.71
CA GLY A 324 21.24 -2.14 5.95
C GLY A 324 21.27 -1.21 4.73
N ARG A 325 21.56 -1.75 3.54
CA ARG A 325 21.46 -1.03 2.26
C ARG A 325 20.07 -0.46 2.04
N SER A 326 19.03 -1.25 2.28
CA SER A 326 17.64 -0.84 2.08
C SER A 326 17.26 0.28 3.06
N ALA A 327 17.73 0.22 4.30
CA ALA A 327 17.52 1.27 5.28
C ALA A 327 18.13 2.61 4.85
N LEU A 328 19.34 2.61 4.27
CA LEU A 328 20.00 3.82 3.75
C LEU A 328 19.26 4.47 2.58
N SER A 329 18.41 3.74 1.85
CA SER A 329 17.55 4.34 0.82
C SER A 329 16.54 5.35 1.40
N TRP A 330 16.24 5.28 2.70
CA TRP A 330 15.36 6.25 3.36
C TRP A 330 16.03 7.61 3.57
N ILE A 331 17.37 7.64 3.58
CA ILE A 331 18.16 8.88 3.65
C ILE A 331 18.51 9.36 2.24
N CYS A 332 18.91 8.46 1.35
CA CYS A 332 19.49 8.83 0.05
C CYS A 332 18.55 8.65 -1.14
N GLY A 333 17.33 8.20 -0.91
CA GLY A 333 16.38 7.76 -1.93
C GLY A 333 16.73 6.38 -2.51
N ASP A 334 15.88 5.93 -3.45
CA ASP A 334 15.93 4.58 -4.05
C ASP A 334 17.21 4.29 -4.85
N ARG A 335 18.08 5.28 -5.03
CA ARG A 335 19.31 5.17 -5.82
C ARG A 335 20.38 4.31 -5.17
N VAL A 336 20.44 4.21 -3.83
CA VAL A 336 21.51 3.45 -3.12
C VAL A 336 21.58 2.00 -3.59
N GLY A 337 20.42 1.38 -3.86
CA GLY A 337 20.36 0.00 -4.37
C GLY A 337 20.87 -0.21 -5.78
N LYS A 338 20.86 0.85 -6.58
CA LYS A 338 21.25 0.86 -7.99
C LYS A 338 22.71 1.28 -8.19
N ILE A 339 23.42 1.70 -7.12
CA ILE A 339 24.83 2.10 -7.22
C ILE A 339 25.68 0.85 -7.50
N PRO A 340 26.42 0.80 -8.64
CA PRO A 340 27.11 -0.40 -9.09
C PRO A 340 28.06 -1.01 -8.06
N ILE A 341 28.81 -0.18 -7.32
CA ILE A 341 29.77 -0.68 -6.33
C ILE A 341 29.10 -1.34 -5.13
N ILE A 342 27.96 -0.80 -4.67
CA ILE A 342 27.17 -1.37 -3.56
C ILE A 342 26.53 -2.69 -4.00
N SER A 343 25.96 -2.72 -5.21
CA SER A 343 25.37 -3.94 -5.77
C SER A 343 26.44 -5.03 -5.99
N ARG A 344 27.62 -4.66 -6.50
CA ARG A 344 28.78 -5.56 -6.65
C ARG A 344 29.30 -6.05 -5.30
N PHE A 345 29.37 -5.19 -4.28
CA PHE A 345 29.74 -5.59 -2.92
C PHE A 345 28.79 -6.66 -2.39
N LEU A 346 27.48 -6.43 -2.44
CA LEU A 346 26.49 -7.41 -1.99
C LEU A 346 26.55 -8.70 -2.80
N LYS A 347 26.75 -8.63 -4.12
CA LYS A 347 26.94 -9.80 -4.97
C LYS A 347 28.21 -10.59 -4.59
N SER A 348 29.30 -9.90 -4.26
CA SER A 348 30.54 -10.52 -3.78
C SER A 348 30.32 -11.23 -2.44
N VAL A 349 29.60 -10.60 -1.51
CA VAL A 349 29.21 -11.25 -0.24
C VAL A 349 28.37 -12.50 -0.50
N PHE A 350 27.40 -12.43 -1.41
CA PHE A 350 26.60 -13.59 -1.79
C PHE A 350 27.46 -14.71 -2.39
N ASN A 351 28.40 -14.38 -3.28
CA ASN A 351 29.27 -15.38 -3.89
C ASN A 351 30.22 -16.03 -2.86
N LYS A 352 30.77 -15.24 -1.92
CA LYS A 352 31.66 -15.76 -0.85
C LYS A 352 30.89 -16.56 0.21
N LYS A 353 29.67 -16.12 0.55
CA LYS A 353 28.81 -16.74 1.56
C LYS A 353 27.38 -16.84 1.02
N PRO A 354 27.10 -17.81 0.14
CA PRO A 354 25.77 -17.99 -0.42
C PRO A 354 24.75 -18.20 0.69
N THR A 355 23.57 -17.59 0.55
CA THR A 355 22.46 -17.88 1.46
C THR A 355 22.02 -19.32 1.23
N LYS A 356 22.52 -20.24 2.06
CA LYS A 356 22.06 -21.62 2.08
C LYS A 356 20.63 -21.67 2.59
N ALA A 357 19.87 -22.65 2.12
CA ALA A 357 18.59 -22.95 2.72
C ALA A 357 18.79 -23.22 4.22
N LYS A 358 17.86 -22.74 5.05
CA LYS A 358 17.98 -22.89 6.51
C LYS A 358 18.11 -24.35 6.93
N TYR A 359 17.47 -25.25 6.20
CA TYR A 359 17.51 -26.69 6.39
C TYR A 359 17.93 -27.36 5.08
N GLU A 360 18.97 -28.18 5.12
CA GLU A 360 19.39 -29.04 4.01
C GLU A 360 18.64 -30.38 4.03
N ARG A 361 18.44 -30.92 5.24
CA ARG A 361 17.59 -32.08 5.52
C ARG A 361 16.55 -31.69 6.57
N ILE A 362 15.47 -32.46 6.66
CA ILE A 362 14.41 -32.25 7.65
C ILE A 362 14.17 -33.54 8.44
N TYR A 363 13.76 -33.44 9.70
CA TYR A 363 13.48 -34.60 10.54
C TYR A 363 12.21 -35.36 10.10
N ASP A 364 12.11 -36.64 10.47
CA ASP A 364 10.89 -37.42 10.31
C ASP A 364 9.81 -36.96 11.30
N LEU A 365 8.55 -36.88 10.85
CA LEU A 365 7.43 -36.52 11.71
C LEU A 365 7.00 -37.65 12.65
N GLU A 366 7.45 -38.88 12.42
CA GLU A 366 7.01 -40.04 13.20
C GLU A 366 7.17 -39.88 14.73
N PRO A 367 8.31 -39.40 15.28
CA PRO A 367 8.44 -39.16 16.72
C PRO A 367 7.42 -38.14 17.23
N VAL A 368 7.16 -37.09 16.44
CA VAL A 368 6.19 -36.04 16.78
C VAL A 368 4.76 -36.60 16.81
N LEU A 369 4.40 -37.44 15.83
CA LEU A 369 3.10 -38.09 15.77
C LEU A 369 2.92 -39.08 16.93
N LYS A 370 3.94 -39.88 17.27
CA LYS A 370 3.93 -40.80 18.41
C LYS A 370 3.71 -40.08 19.74
N GLU A 371 4.39 -38.95 19.98
CA GLU A 371 4.15 -38.14 21.19
C GLU A 371 2.74 -37.52 21.21
N LEU A 372 2.21 -37.11 20.06
CA LEU A 372 0.83 -36.61 19.97
C LEU A 372 -0.20 -37.70 20.28
N GLU A 373 0.05 -38.95 19.89
CA GLU A 373 -0.84 -40.08 20.16
C GLU A 373 -0.97 -40.39 21.66
N LYS A 374 0.07 -40.12 22.45
CA LYS A 374 0.04 -40.29 23.91
C LYS A 374 -0.93 -39.34 24.61
N LEU A 375 -1.26 -38.20 23.97
CA LEU A 375 -2.21 -37.22 24.49
C LEU A 375 -3.67 -37.63 24.18
N TYR A 376 -4.03 -38.89 24.43
CA TYR A 376 -5.37 -39.44 24.23
C TYR A 376 -5.66 -40.52 25.29
N PRO A 377 -6.87 -40.61 25.87
CA PRO A 377 -8.08 -39.83 25.57
C PRO A 377 -7.95 -38.35 26.00
N LEU A 378 -8.71 -37.44 25.36
CA LEU A 378 -8.48 -36.00 25.48
C LEU A 378 -8.99 -35.41 26.81
N GLU A 379 -9.75 -36.20 27.57
CA GLU A 379 -10.37 -35.83 28.82
C GLU A 379 -9.36 -35.73 29.97
N ASP A 380 -8.28 -36.50 29.89
CA ASP A 380 -7.32 -36.72 30.98
C ASP A 380 -6.21 -35.65 31.06
N PHE A 381 -6.15 -34.76 30.07
CA PHE A 381 -5.01 -33.87 29.86
C PHE A 381 -5.29 -32.42 30.26
N SER A 382 -4.23 -31.74 30.70
CA SER A 382 -4.31 -30.34 31.12
C SER A 382 -4.61 -29.40 29.94
N LEU A 383 -5.00 -28.15 30.24
CA LEU A 383 -5.14 -27.11 29.22
C LEU A 383 -3.84 -26.90 28.41
N GLN A 384 -2.66 -27.02 29.05
CA GLN A 384 -1.39 -26.87 28.36
C GLN A 384 -1.16 -28.01 27.36
N ASP A 385 -1.45 -29.25 27.75
CA ASP A 385 -1.28 -30.42 26.88
C ASP A 385 -2.26 -30.38 25.70
N LEU A 386 -3.52 -30.01 25.94
CA LEU A 386 -4.52 -29.80 24.88
C LEU A 386 -4.10 -28.67 23.93
N THR A 387 -3.52 -27.59 24.45
CA THR A 387 -2.99 -26.48 23.65
C THR A 387 -1.82 -26.95 22.78
N ASP A 388 -0.85 -27.64 23.37
CA ASP A 388 0.32 -28.17 22.66
C ASP A 388 -0.14 -29.14 21.55
N LYS A 389 -1.05 -30.08 21.86
CA LYS A 389 -1.60 -31.03 20.90
C LYS A 389 -2.28 -30.32 19.72
N LEU A 390 -3.18 -29.39 20.00
CA LEU A 390 -3.94 -28.69 18.95
C LEU A 390 -3.04 -27.82 18.07
N VAL A 391 -2.13 -27.05 18.67
CA VAL A 391 -1.22 -26.17 17.92
C VAL A 391 -0.34 -26.97 16.96
N VAL A 392 0.23 -28.08 17.44
CA VAL A 392 1.12 -28.93 16.64
C VAL A 392 0.35 -29.66 15.54
N LEU A 393 -0.84 -30.22 15.85
CA LEU A 393 -1.70 -30.85 14.84
C LEU A 393 -2.13 -29.85 13.76
N LEU A 394 -2.55 -28.64 14.13
CA LEU A 394 -2.87 -27.59 13.15
C LEU A 394 -1.65 -27.23 12.30
N ALA A 395 -0.47 -27.08 12.90
CA ALA A 395 0.75 -26.75 12.17
C ALA A 395 1.17 -27.84 11.17
N ILE A 396 0.92 -29.11 11.49
CA ILE A 396 1.18 -30.26 10.60
C ILE A 396 0.13 -30.34 9.49
N VAL A 397 -1.16 -30.41 9.84
CA VAL A 397 -2.26 -30.69 8.90
C VAL A 397 -2.48 -29.54 7.93
N THR A 398 -2.40 -28.31 8.40
CA THR A 398 -2.64 -27.12 7.56
C THR A 398 -1.36 -26.66 6.86
N ALA A 399 -0.19 -27.03 7.40
CA ALA A 399 1.10 -26.51 6.97
C ALA A 399 1.16 -24.97 6.91
N HIS A 400 0.30 -24.22 7.62
CA HIS A 400 0.26 -22.76 7.55
C HIS A 400 1.34 -22.08 8.40
N ARG A 401 1.55 -20.77 8.19
CA ARG A 401 2.52 -19.99 8.99
C ARG A 401 1.96 -19.73 10.38
N LYS A 402 2.84 -19.56 11.38
CA LYS A 402 2.44 -19.16 12.73
C LYS A 402 1.57 -17.90 12.79
N GLN A 403 1.77 -16.95 11.86
CA GLN A 403 0.93 -15.76 11.74
C GLN A 403 -0.52 -16.13 11.42
N THR A 404 -0.72 -17.07 10.49
CA THR A 404 -2.05 -17.57 10.14
C THR A 404 -2.69 -18.27 11.34
N LEU A 405 -1.96 -19.13 12.04
CA LEU A 405 -2.48 -19.82 13.24
C LEU A 405 -2.86 -18.84 14.37
N SER A 406 -2.13 -17.74 14.54
CA SER A 406 -2.47 -16.71 15.54
C SER A 406 -3.70 -15.86 15.19
N LEU A 407 -4.15 -15.90 13.93
CA LEU A 407 -5.29 -15.11 13.45
C LEU A 407 -6.59 -15.92 13.39
N ILE A 408 -6.57 -17.21 13.76
CA ILE A 408 -7.79 -18.00 13.81
C ILE A 408 -8.72 -17.44 14.89
N LYS A 409 -9.95 -17.11 14.50
CA LYS A 409 -11.02 -16.62 15.37
C LYS A 409 -12.10 -17.67 15.50
N ILE A 410 -12.67 -17.81 16.68
CA ILE A 410 -13.73 -18.80 16.95
C ILE A 410 -14.98 -18.47 16.14
N SER A 411 -15.31 -17.18 16.03
CA SER A 411 -16.41 -16.66 15.19
C SER A 411 -16.36 -17.11 13.74
N ASN A 412 -15.17 -17.48 13.22
CA ASN A 412 -14.97 -17.92 11.85
C ASN A 412 -14.80 -19.44 11.69
N ILE A 413 -14.99 -20.21 12.76
CA ILE A 413 -14.95 -21.67 12.71
C ILE A 413 -16.36 -22.19 12.43
N ARG A 414 -16.56 -22.83 11.29
CA ARG A 414 -17.83 -23.45 10.90
C ARG A 414 -17.69 -24.96 10.95
N GLU A 415 -18.64 -25.62 11.61
CA GLU A 415 -18.75 -27.08 11.56
C GLU A 415 -19.36 -27.49 10.22
N ILE A 416 -18.76 -28.48 9.57
CA ILE A 416 -19.21 -29.06 8.30
C ILE A 416 -19.38 -30.57 8.47
N SER A 417 -20.03 -31.23 7.50
CA SER A 417 -20.37 -32.66 7.58
C SER A 417 -19.17 -33.58 7.87
N ASN A 418 -17.96 -33.18 7.49
CA ASN A 418 -16.73 -33.95 7.70
C ASN A 418 -15.65 -33.22 8.51
N GLY A 419 -16.03 -32.33 9.44
CA GLY A 419 -15.08 -31.65 10.34
C GLY A 419 -15.34 -30.16 10.46
N TYR A 420 -14.32 -29.33 10.24
CA TYR A 420 -14.42 -27.87 10.37
C TYR A 420 -13.84 -27.14 9.18
N GLU A 421 -14.44 -26.01 8.83
CA GLU A 421 -13.88 -24.99 7.95
C GLU A 421 -13.56 -23.74 8.77
N ILE A 422 -12.42 -23.10 8.50
CA ILE A 422 -11.95 -21.92 9.22
C ILE A 422 -11.55 -20.83 8.23
N GLU A 423 -12.33 -19.75 8.20
CA GLU A 423 -12.03 -18.57 7.39
C GLU A 423 -11.07 -17.62 8.12
N ILE A 424 -10.06 -17.12 7.42
CA ILE A 424 -9.09 -16.15 7.95
C ILE A 424 -9.15 -14.88 7.10
N PRO A 425 -10.14 -14.00 7.32
CA PRO A 425 -10.34 -12.80 6.51
C PRO A 425 -9.25 -11.74 6.74
N ASP A 426 -8.53 -11.84 7.86
CA ASP A 426 -7.45 -10.92 8.24
C ASP A 426 -6.31 -10.93 7.21
N ARG A 427 -5.82 -9.73 6.84
CA ARG A 427 -4.68 -9.59 5.91
C ARG A 427 -3.42 -10.22 6.50
N ILE A 428 -2.79 -11.10 5.74
CA ILE A 428 -1.50 -11.72 6.07
C ILE A 428 -0.40 -11.26 5.10
N LYS A 429 0.87 -11.59 5.40
CA LYS A 429 2.02 -11.20 4.56
C LYS A 429 1.88 -11.58 3.08
N THR A 430 1.11 -12.62 2.77
CA THR A 430 0.90 -13.09 1.40
C THR A 430 -0.40 -12.60 0.75
N THR A 431 -1.21 -11.81 1.45
CA THR A 431 -2.42 -11.20 0.89
C THR A 431 -2.05 -10.17 -0.17
N ARG A 432 -2.76 -10.18 -1.30
CA ARG A 432 -2.63 -9.22 -2.40
C ARG A 432 -4.00 -8.74 -2.86
N PRO A 433 -4.12 -7.57 -3.50
CA PRO A 433 -5.36 -7.17 -4.16
C PRO A 433 -5.85 -8.28 -5.10
N GLY A 434 -7.14 -8.62 -5.04
CA GLY A 434 -7.76 -9.68 -5.84
C GLY A 434 -7.46 -11.13 -5.42
N SER A 435 -6.66 -11.38 -4.38
CA SER A 435 -6.40 -12.75 -3.90
C SER A 435 -7.42 -13.20 -2.86
N CYS A 436 -7.92 -14.43 -2.96
CA CYS A 436 -8.72 -15.07 -1.91
C CYS A 436 -7.92 -15.16 -0.60
N GLN A 437 -8.58 -14.87 0.53
CA GLN A 437 -7.98 -15.12 1.84
C GLN A 437 -7.92 -16.62 2.15
N PRO A 438 -7.06 -17.06 3.07
CA PRO A 438 -6.98 -18.46 3.45
C PRO A 438 -8.30 -18.98 4.04
N SER A 439 -8.73 -20.14 3.55
CA SER A 439 -9.72 -21.01 4.22
C SER A 439 -9.02 -22.32 4.58
N LEU A 440 -9.09 -22.71 5.86
CA LEU A 440 -8.51 -23.97 6.34
C LEU A 440 -9.62 -25.01 6.47
N THR A 441 -9.39 -26.19 5.88
CA THR A 441 -10.27 -27.34 6.07
C THR A 441 -9.62 -28.34 7.02
N LEU A 442 -10.31 -28.67 8.10
CA LEU A 442 -9.88 -29.61 9.14
C LEU A 442 -10.76 -30.85 9.11
N PRO A 443 -10.35 -31.92 8.41
CA PRO A 443 -11.16 -33.11 8.29
C PRO A 443 -11.22 -33.90 9.60
N THR A 444 -12.34 -34.58 9.84
CA THR A 444 -12.48 -35.56 10.92
C THR A 444 -11.76 -36.85 10.52
N PHE A 445 -10.65 -37.15 11.22
CA PHE A 445 -9.83 -38.32 10.94
C PHE A 445 -10.34 -39.55 11.69
N ARG A 446 -11.17 -40.37 11.03
CA ARG A 446 -11.76 -41.59 11.64
C ARG A 446 -10.77 -42.75 11.77
N GLY A 447 -9.76 -42.82 10.91
CA GLY A 447 -8.79 -43.93 10.89
C GLY A 447 -7.81 -43.93 12.07
N ASN A 448 -7.59 -42.80 12.72
CA ASN A 448 -6.81 -42.72 13.97
C ASN A 448 -7.34 -41.58 14.85
N PRO A 449 -8.31 -41.87 15.75
CA PRO A 449 -8.90 -40.88 16.63
C PRO A 449 -7.89 -40.13 17.50
N LYS A 450 -6.74 -40.76 17.83
CA LYS A 450 -5.68 -40.18 18.65
C LYS A 450 -5.02 -38.96 18.00
N LEU A 451 -5.05 -38.87 16.67
CA LEU A 451 -4.46 -37.78 15.87
C LEU A 451 -5.52 -36.88 15.21
N CYS A 452 -6.79 -37.04 15.55
CA CYS A 452 -7.86 -36.28 14.91
C CYS A 452 -7.84 -34.81 15.38
N VAL A 453 -7.52 -33.91 14.45
CA VAL A 453 -7.47 -32.46 14.72
C VAL A 453 -8.85 -31.88 15.00
N ALA A 454 -9.90 -32.38 14.35
CA ALA A 454 -11.27 -31.92 14.54
C ALA A 454 -11.79 -32.24 15.95
N THR A 455 -11.56 -33.45 16.46
CA THR A 455 -11.96 -33.83 17.83
C THR A 455 -11.14 -33.08 18.87
N THR A 456 -9.84 -32.89 18.62
CA THR A 456 -8.96 -32.07 19.48
C THR A 456 -9.45 -30.61 19.54
N LEU A 457 -9.82 -30.02 18.40
CA LEU A 457 -10.39 -28.67 18.32
C LEU A 457 -11.69 -28.58 19.10
N LYS A 458 -12.61 -29.53 18.91
CA LYS A 458 -13.89 -29.58 19.62
C LYS A 458 -13.69 -29.64 21.14
N ARG A 459 -12.80 -30.51 21.64
CA ARG A 459 -12.47 -30.60 23.06
C ARG A 459 -11.84 -29.30 23.58
N TYR A 460 -10.90 -28.73 22.84
CA TYR A 460 -10.24 -27.50 23.23
C TYR A 460 -11.24 -26.33 23.34
N LEU A 461 -12.15 -26.17 22.39
CA LEU A 461 -13.23 -25.17 22.44
C LEU A 461 -14.12 -25.39 23.67
N ALA A 462 -14.49 -26.63 23.99
CA ALA A 462 -15.30 -26.95 25.16
C ALA A 462 -14.60 -26.56 26.49
N VAL A 463 -13.34 -26.96 26.67
CA VAL A 463 -12.57 -26.68 27.90
C VAL A 463 -12.29 -25.19 28.08
N THR A 464 -12.10 -24.46 26.97
CA THR A 464 -11.75 -23.04 27.01
C THR A 464 -12.95 -22.10 27.01
N LYS A 465 -14.18 -22.60 26.77
CA LYS A 465 -15.40 -21.78 26.66
C LYS A 465 -15.56 -20.79 27.81
N ASN A 466 -15.40 -21.26 29.06
CA ASN A 466 -15.58 -20.45 30.25
C ASN A 466 -14.31 -19.66 30.65
N LEU A 467 -13.17 -19.90 30.00
CA LEU A 467 -11.90 -19.23 30.30
C LEU A 467 -11.65 -17.98 29.44
N ARG A 468 -12.43 -17.81 28.37
CA ARG A 468 -12.18 -16.82 27.31
C ARG A 468 -12.76 -15.45 27.58
N GLU A 469 -13.76 -15.33 28.44
CA GLU A 469 -14.52 -14.08 28.62
C GLU A 469 -14.93 -13.51 27.24
N SER A 470 -14.31 -12.41 26.78
CA SER A 470 -14.56 -11.74 25.49
C SER A 470 -13.53 -12.05 24.39
N ILE A 471 -12.61 -13.00 24.60
CA ILE A 471 -11.52 -13.30 23.67
C ILE A 471 -12.00 -14.21 22.51
N ASP A 472 -12.04 -13.66 21.31
CA ASP A 472 -12.43 -14.38 20.08
C ASP A 472 -11.28 -15.18 19.43
N SER A 473 -10.02 -14.91 19.79
CA SER A 473 -8.87 -15.68 19.25
C SER A 473 -8.94 -17.14 19.67
N LEU A 474 -8.74 -18.09 18.73
CA LEU A 474 -8.75 -19.52 19.04
C LEU A 474 -7.77 -19.86 20.15
N PHE A 475 -6.51 -19.42 20.08
CA PHE A 475 -5.55 -19.72 21.14
C PHE A 475 -5.56 -18.67 22.26
N ILE A 476 -5.71 -19.13 23.49
CA ILE A 476 -5.50 -18.34 24.72
C ILE A 476 -4.25 -18.83 25.46
N THR A 477 -3.63 -17.96 26.26
CA THR A 477 -2.58 -18.36 27.21
C THR A 477 -3.09 -19.44 28.16
N THR A 478 -2.19 -20.27 28.68
CA THR A 478 -2.55 -21.45 29.50
C THR A 478 -2.55 -21.17 31.00
N ARG A 479 -2.19 -19.94 31.40
CA ARG A 479 -2.15 -19.46 32.78
C ARG A 479 -2.94 -18.17 32.92
N LYS A 480 -3.53 -17.95 34.10
CA LYS A 480 -4.22 -16.71 34.46
C LYS A 480 -3.24 -15.52 34.53
N PRO A 481 -3.66 -14.29 34.19
CA PRO A 481 -4.90 -13.98 33.48
C PRO A 481 -4.86 -14.50 32.03
N PHE A 482 -5.96 -15.11 31.59
CA PHE A 482 -6.07 -15.65 30.24
C PHE A 482 -6.13 -14.52 29.22
N LYS A 483 -5.28 -14.58 28.19
CA LYS A 483 -5.16 -13.57 27.13
C LYS A 483 -5.02 -14.26 25.78
N ALA A 484 -5.38 -13.56 24.70
CA ALA A 484 -5.10 -14.05 23.34
C ALA A 484 -3.61 -14.39 23.15
N ALA A 485 -3.31 -15.56 22.61
CA ALA A 485 -1.95 -16.03 22.41
C ALA A 485 -1.31 -15.33 21.21
N ALA A 486 -0.22 -14.60 21.44
CA ALA A 486 0.55 -13.97 20.37
C ALA A 486 1.30 -14.99 19.49
N LYS A 487 1.66 -14.57 18.26
CA LYS A 487 2.47 -15.35 17.29
C LYS A 487 3.71 -16.00 17.92
N ASP A 488 4.37 -15.31 18.85
CA ASP A 488 5.60 -15.79 19.48
C ASP A 488 5.33 -16.76 20.64
N THR A 489 4.15 -16.67 21.27
CA THR A 489 3.68 -17.69 22.22
C THR A 489 3.42 -19.02 21.51
N ILE A 490 2.72 -18.99 20.38
CA ILE A 490 2.49 -20.19 19.54
C ILE A 490 3.82 -20.78 19.07
N SER A 491 4.78 -19.95 18.64
CA SER A 491 6.14 -20.42 18.31
C SER A 491 6.84 -21.12 19.47
N ARG A 492 6.69 -20.63 20.71
CA ARG A 492 7.32 -21.25 21.87
C ARG A 492 6.71 -22.61 22.19
N TRP A 493 5.37 -22.75 22.11
CA TRP A 493 4.71 -24.04 22.29
C TRP A 493 5.16 -25.08 21.26
N ILE A 494 5.20 -24.73 19.97
CA ILE A 494 5.72 -25.63 18.93
C ILE A 494 7.17 -26.02 19.21
N ARG A 495 8.04 -25.07 19.54
CA ARG A 495 9.45 -25.36 19.86
C ARG A 495 9.57 -26.31 21.05
N ALA A 496 8.85 -26.02 22.13
CA ALA A 496 8.89 -26.85 23.34
C ALA A 496 8.44 -28.28 23.04
N PHE A 497 7.35 -28.45 22.27
CA PHE A 497 6.85 -29.76 21.89
C PHE A 497 7.84 -30.52 20.99
N LEU A 498 8.42 -29.86 19.99
CA LEU A 498 9.47 -30.48 19.15
C LEU A 498 10.68 -30.93 19.98
N GLY A 499 11.10 -30.12 20.97
CA GLY A 499 12.17 -30.49 21.89
C GLY A 499 11.83 -31.73 22.73
N LYS A 500 10.58 -31.85 23.22
CA LYS A 500 10.10 -33.07 23.90
C LYS A 500 10.17 -34.31 23.01
N CYS A 501 10.02 -34.16 21.70
CA CYS A 501 10.10 -35.25 20.72
C CYS A 501 11.54 -35.62 20.32
N GLY A 502 12.56 -35.06 20.98
CA GLY A 502 13.97 -35.28 20.62
C GLY A 502 14.43 -34.56 19.35
N ILE A 503 13.64 -33.63 18.82
CA ILE A 503 14.03 -32.85 17.64
C ILE A 503 15.05 -31.79 18.06
N GLY A 504 16.26 -31.90 17.49
CA GLY A 504 17.39 -31.05 17.86
C GLY A 504 17.13 -29.54 17.75
N GLU A 505 17.81 -28.75 18.59
CA GLU A 505 17.60 -27.30 18.74
C GLU A 505 17.85 -26.48 17.46
N SER A 506 18.59 -27.03 16.51
CA SER A 506 18.81 -26.43 15.19
C SER A 506 17.50 -26.23 14.41
N TYR A 507 16.47 -27.03 14.68
CA TYR A 507 15.15 -26.93 14.08
C TYR A 507 14.22 -25.97 14.84
N GLY A 508 14.18 -24.71 14.39
CA GLY A 508 13.17 -23.75 14.88
C GLY A 508 11.70 -24.14 14.58
N PRO A 509 10.71 -23.44 15.15
CA PRO A 509 9.27 -23.79 15.06
C PRO A 509 8.73 -23.96 13.63
N HIS A 510 9.22 -23.14 12.70
CA HIS A 510 8.78 -23.16 11.31
C HIS A 510 9.20 -24.44 10.56
N SER A 511 10.17 -25.19 11.10
CA SER A 511 10.62 -26.47 10.54
C SER A 511 9.49 -27.49 10.40
N ILE A 512 8.47 -27.45 11.28
CA ILE A 512 7.34 -28.37 11.23
C ILE A 512 6.57 -28.28 9.90
N ARG A 513 6.50 -27.08 9.33
CA ARG A 513 5.92 -26.86 7.99
C ARG A 513 6.77 -27.49 6.89
N HIS A 514 8.10 -27.44 7.02
CA HIS A 514 9.01 -28.12 6.08
C HIS A 514 8.81 -29.64 6.17
N ALA A 515 8.75 -30.18 7.40
CA ALA A 515 8.58 -31.60 7.65
C ALA A 515 7.24 -32.11 7.11
N ALA A 516 6.14 -31.41 7.42
CA ALA A 516 4.79 -31.76 6.97
C ALA A 516 4.65 -31.77 5.44
N THR A 517 5.11 -30.70 4.77
CA THR A 517 5.00 -30.60 3.31
C THR A 517 5.93 -31.58 2.59
N SER A 518 7.12 -31.83 3.12
CA SER A 518 8.03 -32.86 2.57
C SER A 518 7.48 -34.27 2.77
N ALA A 519 6.89 -34.56 3.94
CA ALA A 519 6.29 -35.86 4.23
C ALA A 519 5.05 -36.11 3.34
N ALA A 520 4.20 -35.10 3.13
CA ALA A 520 3.07 -35.20 2.22
C ALA A 520 3.52 -35.49 0.79
N PHE A 521 4.55 -34.79 0.30
CA PHE A 521 5.11 -35.03 -1.02
C PHE A 521 5.70 -36.44 -1.16
N LYS A 522 6.44 -36.92 -0.16
CA LYS A 522 6.99 -38.28 -0.12
C LYS A 522 5.89 -39.35 -0.11
N LYS A 523 4.71 -39.05 0.46
CA LYS A 523 3.50 -39.88 0.41
C LYS A 523 2.68 -39.69 -0.88
N VAL A 524 3.28 -39.13 -1.94
CA VAL A 524 2.69 -38.98 -3.28
C VAL A 524 1.44 -38.08 -3.30
N VAL A 525 1.31 -37.16 -2.34
CA VAL A 525 0.25 -36.14 -2.40
C VAL A 525 0.56 -35.18 -3.54
N ASN A 526 -0.45 -34.90 -4.37
CA ASN A 526 -0.32 -34.00 -5.52
C ASN A 526 0.24 -32.62 -5.08
N ILE A 527 1.28 -32.15 -5.77
CA ILE A 527 1.97 -30.89 -5.45
C ILE A 527 1.05 -29.67 -5.48
N ALA A 528 0.04 -29.64 -6.37
CA ALA A 528 -0.95 -28.56 -6.43
C ALA A 528 -1.79 -28.52 -5.15
N VAL A 529 -2.13 -29.68 -4.59
CA VAL A 529 -2.84 -29.79 -3.30
C VAL A 529 -1.96 -29.29 -2.17
N ILE A 530 -0.68 -29.69 -2.12
CA ILE A 530 0.27 -29.19 -1.11
C ILE A 530 0.42 -27.68 -1.20
N LYS A 531 0.55 -27.13 -2.42
CA LYS A 531 0.66 -25.68 -2.65
C LYS A 531 -0.58 -24.93 -2.20
N ARG A 532 -1.76 -25.39 -2.58
CA ARG A 532 -3.04 -24.81 -2.17
C ARG A 532 -3.19 -24.82 -0.66
N LEU A 533 -2.99 -25.97 -0.01
CA LEU A 533 -3.12 -26.12 1.44
C LEU A 533 -2.10 -25.28 2.22
N ALA A 534 -0.86 -25.18 1.75
CA ALA A 534 0.15 -24.39 2.43
C ALA A 534 0.03 -22.87 2.16
N GLY A 535 -0.87 -22.44 1.28
CA GLY A 535 -1.05 -21.04 0.87
C GLY A 535 0.07 -20.53 -0.05
N TRP A 536 0.53 -21.38 -0.97
CA TRP A 536 1.39 -20.99 -2.10
C TRP A 536 0.58 -20.85 -3.38
N SER A 537 0.96 -19.91 -4.25
CA SER A 537 0.40 -19.88 -5.60
C SER A 537 0.86 -21.09 -6.40
N GLU A 538 0.03 -21.52 -7.35
CA GLU A 538 0.29 -22.69 -8.19
C GLU A 538 1.64 -22.59 -8.95
N LYS A 539 1.90 -21.41 -9.53
CA LYS A 539 3.14 -21.09 -10.27
C LYS A 539 4.38 -20.90 -9.36
N SER A 540 4.24 -20.98 -8.04
CA SER A 540 5.35 -20.76 -7.11
C SER A 540 6.35 -21.92 -7.11
N THR A 541 7.65 -21.61 -7.24
CA THR A 541 8.75 -22.58 -7.05
C THR A 541 9.24 -22.62 -5.60
N VAL A 542 8.56 -21.93 -4.67
CA VAL A 542 9.00 -21.79 -3.27
C VAL A 542 9.03 -23.13 -2.56
N PHE A 543 8.05 -24.00 -2.83
CA PHE A 543 8.02 -25.34 -2.27
C PHE A 543 9.28 -26.12 -2.65
N ASP A 544 9.57 -26.23 -3.95
CA ASP A 544 10.70 -27.00 -4.46
C ASP A 544 12.04 -26.43 -3.99
N ARG A 545 12.19 -25.10 -4.05
CA ARG A 545 13.44 -24.43 -3.70
C ARG A 545 13.74 -24.47 -2.20
N PHE A 546 12.73 -24.37 -1.33
CA PHE A 546 12.96 -24.09 0.09
C PHE A 546 12.33 -25.10 1.07
N TYR A 547 11.27 -25.79 0.69
CA TYR A 547 10.50 -26.63 1.61
C TYR A 547 10.66 -28.12 1.37
N ASN A 548 10.68 -28.58 0.11
CA ASN A 548 10.92 -29.98 -0.23
C ASN A 548 12.35 -30.36 0.15
N ARG A 549 12.52 -31.09 1.25
CA ARG A 549 13.83 -31.48 1.79
C ARG A 549 13.89 -32.99 2.03
N PRO A 550 15.05 -33.63 1.81
CA PRO A 550 15.24 -35.02 2.20
C PRO A 550 14.93 -35.20 3.68
N ILE A 551 14.10 -36.20 3.97
CA ILE A 551 13.75 -36.56 5.35
C ILE A 551 14.86 -37.45 5.90
N VAL A 552 15.45 -37.03 7.02
CA VAL A 552 16.40 -37.84 7.79
C VAL A 552 15.62 -39.02 8.36
N LYS A 553 15.90 -40.22 7.85
CA LYS A 553 15.61 -41.46 8.55
C LYS A 553 16.90 -41.93 9.20
N GLU A 554 16.83 -42.42 10.42
CA GLU A 554 17.91 -43.22 11.00
C GLU A 554 17.98 -44.54 10.23
N ASN A 555 18.64 -44.52 9.08
CA ASN A 555 18.91 -45.72 8.31
C ASN A 555 20.42 -45.94 8.35
N SER A 556 20.85 -46.64 9.40
CA SER A 556 22.07 -47.48 9.40
C SER A 556 21.99 -48.60 8.35
N THR A 557 20.84 -48.80 7.72
CA THR A 557 20.53 -49.94 6.86
C THR A 557 21.34 -50.05 5.58
N PHE A 558 21.91 -48.99 5.00
CA PHE A 558 22.69 -49.14 3.75
C PHE A 558 24.10 -49.70 4.03
N ALA A 559 24.76 -49.19 5.07
CA ALA A 559 26.04 -49.74 5.50
C ALA A 559 25.84 -51.14 6.10
N GLU A 560 24.81 -51.33 6.92
CA GLU A 560 24.49 -52.65 7.49
C GLU A 560 24.05 -53.67 6.42
N ALA A 561 23.37 -53.27 5.34
CA ALA A 561 22.99 -54.21 4.27
C ALA A 561 24.10 -54.50 3.25
N ILE A 562 25.20 -53.74 3.25
CA ILE A 562 26.38 -53.99 2.40
C ILE A 562 27.51 -54.65 3.18
N LEU A 563 27.57 -54.44 4.50
CA LEU A 563 28.62 -54.96 5.39
C LEU A 563 28.17 -56.15 6.25
N ALA A 564 26.91 -56.56 6.18
CA ALA A 564 26.45 -57.89 6.62
C ALA A 564 26.63 -58.89 5.47
#